data_AF-A0A952HEG3-F1
#
_entry.id   AF-A0A952HEG3-F1
#
_cell.length_a   1.000
_cell.length_b   1.000
_cell.length_c   1.000
_cell.angle_alpha   90.00
_cell.angle_beta   90.00
_cell.angle_gamma   90.00
#
_symmetry.space_group_name_H-M   'P 1'
#
loop_
_entity.id
_entity.type
_entity.pdbx_description
1 polymer ?
#
loop_
_entity_poly.entity_id
_entity_poly.type
_entity_poly.pdbx_seq_one_letter_code
_entity_poly.pdbx_strand_id
1 'polypeptide(L)'
;MGYDRGKLEALRRKYGESHGGEMFDPKFRKVADKIFNKSGTRLAPYSGIPTFLAAPYREISADNPDFGDLQVAMIGVPMDLGVTNRPGSRFGPRALRTIERIGPYNHVLECAPTHELRVADIGDTPFRSRYRLEISHEDIERRTNQIVDAGVLPLSVGGDHSISHPILKAVGKKAPVGMIHI
;
A
#
# COMPACT_ATOMS: atom_id res chain seq x y z
N MET A 1 32.92 -3.93 34.43
CA MET A 1 32.12 -5.01 33.80
C MET A 1 33.04 -5.83 32.92
N GLY A 2 33.47 -7.00 33.41
CA GLY A 2 34.36 -7.89 32.66
C GLY A 2 33.59 -8.67 31.60
N TYR A 3 34.25 -8.93 30.48
CA TYR A 3 33.76 -9.77 29.39
C TYR A 3 33.63 -11.24 29.84
N ASP A 4 32.46 -11.84 29.63
CA ASP A 4 32.15 -13.25 29.97
C ASP A 4 32.28 -14.15 28.73
N ARG A 5 33.30 -15.02 28.75
CA ARG A 5 33.57 -15.98 27.65
C ARG A 5 32.45 -16.99 27.45
N GLY A 6 31.85 -17.49 28.53
CA GLY A 6 30.76 -18.47 28.45
C GLY A 6 29.51 -17.85 27.82
N LYS A 7 29.21 -16.59 28.16
CA LYS A 7 28.14 -15.83 27.51
C LYS A 7 28.43 -15.59 26.03
N LEU A 8 29.68 -15.29 25.65
CA LEU A 8 30.03 -15.15 24.22
C LEU A 8 29.88 -16.47 23.46
N GLU A 9 30.35 -17.59 24.01
CA GLU A 9 30.22 -18.91 23.38
C GLU A 9 28.76 -19.31 23.19
N ALA A 10 27.91 -19.03 24.18
CA ALA A 10 26.48 -19.25 24.07
C ALA A 10 25.85 -18.42 22.94
N LEU A 11 26.24 -17.15 22.81
CA LEU A 11 25.80 -16.28 21.71
C LEU A 11 26.30 -16.78 20.36
N ARG A 12 27.57 -17.18 20.24
CA ARG A 12 28.15 -17.73 19.01
C ARG A 12 27.43 -19.01 18.57
N ARG A 13 27.15 -19.92 19.50
CA ARG A 13 26.39 -21.14 19.19
C ARG A 13 24.97 -20.83 18.71
N LYS A 14 24.35 -19.78 19.26
CA LYS A 14 22.98 -19.39 18.91
C LYS A 14 22.90 -18.63 17.58
N TYR A 15 23.85 -17.73 17.31
CA TYR A 15 23.76 -16.77 16.20
C TYR A 15 24.81 -16.98 15.10
N GLY A 16 25.80 -17.87 15.30
CA GLY A 16 26.98 -17.99 14.43
C GLY A 16 26.67 -18.47 13.01
N GLU A 17 25.70 -19.37 12.88
CA GLU A 17 25.21 -19.89 11.59
C GLU A 17 23.85 -19.30 11.19
N SER A 18 23.38 -18.29 11.92
CA SER A 18 22.05 -17.74 11.75
C SER A 18 21.99 -16.79 10.56
N HIS A 19 20.84 -16.70 9.90
CA HIS A 19 20.63 -15.80 8.76
C HIS A 19 19.59 -14.71 9.06
N GLY A 20 19.51 -13.68 8.21
CA GLY A 20 18.65 -12.51 8.44
C GLY A 20 17.15 -12.78 8.68
N GLY A 21 16.62 -13.91 8.17
CA GLY A 21 15.25 -14.35 8.44
C GLY A 21 15.05 -15.18 9.71
N GLU A 22 16.10 -15.56 10.44
CA GLU A 22 15.99 -16.42 11.62
C GLU A 22 15.78 -15.58 12.87
N MET A 23 14.51 -15.44 13.26
CA MET A 23 14.11 -14.70 14.45
C MET A 23 13.81 -15.65 15.60
N PHE A 24 14.45 -15.43 16.74
CA PHE A 24 14.30 -16.27 17.93
C PHE A 24 13.13 -15.86 18.83
N ASP A 25 12.66 -14.62 18.69
CA ASP A 25 11.47 -14.16 19.36
C ASP A 25 10.23 -14.64 18.59
N PRO A 26 9.26 -15.31 19.25
CA PRO A 26 8.09 -15.87 18.58
C PRO A 26 7.25 -14.85 17.82
N LYS A 27 7.15 -13.61 18.31
CA LYS A 27 6.37 -12.55 17.65
C LYS A 27 7.03 -12.14 16.34
N PHE A 28 8.33 -11.89 16.39
CA PHE A 28 9.09 -11.54 15.19
C PHE A 28 9.21 -12.70 14.21
N ARG A 29 9.23 -13.95 14.70
CA ARG A 29 9.27 -15.15 13.84
C ARG A 29 8.04 -15.29 12.96
N LYS A 30 6.84 -15.11 13.53
CA LYS A 30 5.56 -15.15 12.79
C LYS A 30 5.54 -14.18 11.60
N VAL A 31 6.21 -13.04 11.74
CA VAL A 31 6.31 -11.99 10.72
C VAL A 31 7.43 -12.29 9.75
N ALA A 32 8.59 -12.75 10.25
CA ALA A 32 9.73 -13.13 9.43
C ALA A 32 9.39 -14.24 8.44
N ASP A 33 8.62 -15.25 8.87
CA ASP A 33 8.18 -16.38 8.03
C ASP A 33 7.34 -15.94 6.82
N LYS A 34 6.74 -14.74 6.86
CA LYS A 34 5.94 -14.16 5.77
C LYS A 34 6.70 -13.21 4.86
N ILE A 35 7.79 -12.61 5.37
CA ILE A 35 8.53 -11.53 4.67
C ILE A 35 9.79 -12.08 4.01
N PHE A 36 10.50 -12.97 4.69
CA PHE A 36 11.74 -13.54 4.20
C PHE A 36 11.44 -14.81 3.41
N ASN A 37 12.19 -14.99 2.33
CA ASN A 37 12.18 -16.24 1.58
C ASN A 37 12.92 -17.35 2.37
N LYS A 38 12.92 -18.58 1.83
CA LYS A 38 13.59 -19.74 2.44
C LYS A 38 15.10 -19.56 2.65
N SER A 39 15.75 -18.64 1.92
CA SER A 39 17.17 -18.30 2.12
C SER A 39 17.39 -17.19 3.16
N GLY A 40 16.34 -16.76 3.87
CA GLY A 40 16.43 -15.70 4.88
C GLY A 40 16.65 -14.30 4.29
N THR A 41 16.38 -14.11 3.00
CA THR A 41 16.52 -12.84 2.30
C THR A 41 15.17 -12.31 1.83
N ARG A 42 15.10 -11.02 1.52
CA ARG A 42 13.95 -10.38 0.88
C ARG A 42 14.45 -9.52 -0.27
N LEU A 43 13.55 -9.16 -1.18
CA LEU A 43 13.89 -8.27 -2.29
C LEU A 43 14.53 -6.98 -1.73
N ALA A 44 15.61 -6.54 -2.36
CA ALA A 44 16.23 -5.27 -2.01
C ALA A 44 15.19 -4.16 -2.25
N PRO A 45 15.06 -3.16 -1.35
CA PRO A 45 14.04 -2.12 -1.49
C PRO A 45 14.06 -1.46 -2.87
N TYR A 46 15.24 -1.07 -3.34
CA TYR A 46 15.45 -0.40 -4.63
C TYR A 46 15.29 -1.29 -5.89
N SER A 47 14.74 -2.51 -5.77
CA SER A 47 14.63 -3.47 -6.87
C SER A 47 13.17 -3.89 -7.11
N GLY A 48 12.84 -4.20 -8.37
CA GLY A 48 11.50 -4.62 -8.78
C GLY A 48 10.64 -3.48 -9.34
N ILE A 49 9.35 -3.79 -9.52
CA ILE A 49 8.35 -2.81 -10.00
C ILE A 49 7.87 -2.02 -8.77
N PRO A 50 7.95 -0.68 -8.77
CA PRO A 50 7.51 0.12 -7.64
C PRO A 50 5.97 0.13 -7.57
N THR A 51 5.44 -0.46 -6.50
CA THR A 51 4.02 -0.45 -6.11
C THR A 51 3.88 0.17 -4.73
N PHE A 52 2.67 0.60 -4.36
CA PHE A 52 2.47 1.17 -3.02
C PHE A 52 2.83 0.15 -1.93
N LEU A 53 3.74 0.53 -1.03
CA LEU A 53 4.21 -0.31 0.08
C LEU A 53 4.76 -1.69 -0.35
N ALA A 54 5.25 -1.81 -1.60
CA ALA A 54 5.64 -3.07 -2.22
C ALA A 54 4.52 -4.14 -2.22
N ALA A 55 3.25 -3.71 -2.20
CA ALA A 55 2.10 -4.60 -2.32
C ALA A 55 2.09 -5.31 -3.69
N PRO A 56 1.51 -6.52 -3.80
CA PRO A 56 1.35 -7.18 -5.09
C PRO A 56 0.62 -6.29 -6.10
N TYR A 57 1.15 -6.20 -7.32
CA TYR A 57 0.44 -5.56 -8.43
C TYR A 57 -0.64 -6.52 -8.95
N ARG A 58 -1.86 -6.02 -9.11
CA ARG A 58 -2.95 -6.74 -9.78
C ARG A 58 -3.65 -5.82 -10.75
N GLU A 59 -3.53 -6.11 -12.04
CA GLU A 59 -4.27 -5.39 -13.05
C GLU A 59 -5.77 -5.71 -12.93
N ILE A 60 -6.60 -4.67 -12.86
CA ILE A 60 -8.06 -4.79 -12.80
C ILE A 60 -8.63 -3.94 -13.93
N SER A 61 -9.24 -4.60 -14.93
CA SER A 61 -9.86 -3.92 -16.08
C SER A 61 -10.86 -2.84 -15.64
N ALA A 62 -10.90 -1.75 -16.40
CA ALA A 62 -11.86 -0.67 -16.18
C ALA A 62 -13.24 -1.02 -16.74
N ASP A 63 -13.30 -1.82 -17.81
CA ASP A 63 -14.52 -2.15 -18.53
C ASP A 63 -15.22 -3.39 -17.94
N ASN A 64 -14.42 -4.36 -17.49
CA ASN A 64 -14.92 -5.58 -16.83
C ASN A 64 -14.08 -5.89 -15.57
N PRO A 65 -14.30 -5.15 -14.48
CA PRO A 65 -13.49 -5.28 -13.27
C PRO A 65 -13.77 -6.60 -12.54
N ASP A 66 -12.72 -7.35 -12.22
CA ASP A 66 -12.77 -8.51 -11.32
C ASP A 66 -11.78 -8.35 -10.17
N PHE A 67 -12.31 -8.02 -8.99
CA PHE A 67 -11.54 -7.85 -7.76
C PHE A 67 -11.28 -9.16 -7.01
N GLY A 68 -11.90 -10.28 -7.40
CA GLY A 68 -11.79 -11.56 -6.70
C GLY A 68 -12.08 -11.43 -5.19
N ASP A 69 -11.16 -11.92 -4.37
CA ASP A 69 -11.26 -11.92 -2.91
C ASP A 69 -10.56 -10.74 -2.22
N LEU A 70 -10.16 -9.70 -2.98
CA LEU A 70 -9.39 -8.58 -2.48
C LEU A 70 -10.12 -7.86 -1.31
N GLN A 71 -9.38 -7.53 -0.25
CA GLN A 71 -9.92 -6.78 0.89
C GLN A 71 -9.65 -5.28 0.76
N VAL A 72 -8.47 -4.90 0.25
CA VAL A 72 -8.06 -3.51 0.07
C VAL A 72 -7.47 -3.31 -1.32
N ALA A 73 -8.00 -2.34 -2.06
CA ALA A 73 -7.47 -1.89 -3.33
C ALA A 73 -6.72 -0.56 -3.13
N MET A 74 -5.40 -0.59 -3.31
CA MET A 74 -4.58 0.61 -3.31
C MET A 74 -4.59 1.19 -4.73
N ILE A 75 -5.00 2.45 -4.88
CA ILE A 75 -5.20 3.08 -6.19
C ILE A 75 -4.63 4.49 -6.23
N GLY A 76 -3.90 4.81 -7.30
CA GLY A 76 -3.46 6.18 -7.55
C GLY A 76 -4.54 7.01 -8.26
N VAL A 77 -4.66 8.28 -7.89
CA VAL A 77 -5.57 9.24 -8.53
C VAL A 77 -4.76 10.44 -9.03
N PRO A 78 -3.96 10.29 -10.11
CA PRO A 78 -3.01 11.31 -10.58
C PRO A 78 -3.70 12.48 -11.31
N MET A 79 -4.48 13.28 -10.58
CA MET A 79 -5.27 14.39 -11.10
C MET A 79 -5.01 15.66 -10.28
N ASP A 80 -4.74 16.78 -10.95
CA ASP A 80 -4.54 18.08 -10.29
C ASP A 80 -5.13 19.27 -11.07
N LEU A 81 -6.20 19.05 -11.84
CA LEU A 81 -6.87 20.10 -12.62
C LEU A 81 -7.67 21.08 -11.76
N GLY A 82 -7.93 20.75 -10.49
CA GLY A 82 -8.64 21.60 -9.53
C GLY A 82 -7.74 22.57 -8.76
N VAL A 83 -6.41 22.54 -8.98
CA VAL A 83 -5.48 23.45 -8.31
C VAL A 83 -5.58 24.88 -8.87
N THR A 84 -5.46 25.87 -7.99
CA THR A 84 -5.49 27.30 -8.36
C THR A 84 -4.11 27.95 -8.43
N ASN A 85 -3.06 27.25 -7.98
CA ASN A 85 -1.70 27.78 -7.87
C ASN A 85 -0.70 26.89 -8.61
N ARG A 86 0.02 26.03 -7.89
CA ARG A 86 1.10 25.21 -8.46
C ARG A 86 0.59 23.80 -8.78
N PRO A 87 0.64 23.36 -10.05
CA PRO A 87 0.40 21.96 -10.40
C PRO A 87 1.58 21.09 -9.97
N GLY A 88 1.37 19.77 -9.95
CA GLY A 88 2.40 18.78 -9.66
C GLY A 88 1.92 17.63 -8.80
N SER A 89 0.80 17.77 -8.08
CA SER A 89 0.26 16.67 -7.26
C SER A 89 -0.18 15.48 -8.11
N ARG A 90 -0.46 15.65 -9.42
CA ARG A 90 -0.66 14.52 -10.35
C ARG A 90 0.51 13.53 -10.39
N PHE A 91 1.73 13.94 -10.02
CA PHE A 91 2.90 13.06 -9.93
C PHE A 91 3.04 12.36 -8.57
N GLY A 92 2.26 12.77 -7.57
CA GLY A 92 2.28 12.25 -6.21
C GLY A 92 2.12 10.72 -6.13
N PRO A 93 1.14 10.10 -6.80
CA PRO A 93 0.96 8.64 -6.75
C PRO A 93 2.20 7.89 -7.21
N ARG A 94 2.82 8.31 -8.32
CA ARG A 94 4.06 7.69 -8.81
C ARG A 94 5.22 7.90 -7.86
N ALA A 95 5.39 9.11 -7.32
CA ALA A 95 6.45 9.40 -6.36
C ALA A 95 6.31 8.54 -5.10
N LEU A 96 5.08 8.37 -4.58
CA LEU A 96 4.84 7.58 -3.38
C LEU A 96 5.15 6.09 -3.59
N ARG A 97 4.88 5.52 -4.77
CA ARG A 97 5.27 4.14 -5.11
C ARG A 97 6.78 3.91 -5.07
N THR A 98 7.57 4.95 -5.32
CA THR A 98 9.05 4.88 -5.29
C THR A 98 9.64 5.17 -3.91
N ILE A 99 8.81 5.39 -2.88
CA ILE A 99 9.33 5.56 -1.51
C ILE A 99 9.81 4.21 -1.00
N GLU A 100 11.14 4.13 -0.88
CA GLU A 100 11.83 2.95 -0.39
C GLU A 100 12.00 2.94 1.13
N ARG A 101 12.38 1.77 1.67
CA ARG A 101 12.73 1.54 3.09
C ARG A 101 11.56 1.66 4.08
N ILE A 102 10.31 1.57 3.62
CA ILE A 102 9.19 1.34 4.53
C ILE A 102 9.21 -0.13 4.95
N GLY A 103 9.43 -0.37 6.24
CA GLY A 103 9.36 -1.71 6.81
C GLY A 103 7.93 -2.23 6.81
N PRO A 104 7.69 -3.50 6.46
CA PRO A 104 6.34 -4.07 6.40
C PRO A 104 5.71 -4.28 7.79
N TYR A 105 6.49 -4.18 8.87
CA TYR A 105 6.07 -4.50 10.23
C TYR A 105 6.01 -3.26 11.12
N ASN A 106 4.90 -3.09 11.83
CA ASN A 106 4.74 -2.12 12.89
C ASN A 106 4.99 -2.81 14.25
N HIS A 107 6.01 -2.37 14.99
CA HIS A 107 6.41 -2.98 16.26
C HIS A 107 5.50 -2.62 17.45
N VAL A 108 4.74 -1.53 17.37
CA VAL A 108 3.81 -1.11 18.43
C VAL A 108 2.48 -1.84 18.29
N LEU A 109 1.97 -1.96 17.07
CA LEU A 109 0.72 -2.65 16.76
C LEU A 109 0.90 -4.14 16.50
N GLU A 110 2.16 -4.60 16.45
CA GLU A 110 2.56 -5.99 16.21
C GLU A 110 1.93 -6.61 14.95
N CYS A 111 1.82 -5.82 13.87
CA CYS A 111 1.17 -6.23 12.63
C CYS A 111 1.97 -5.90 11.37
N ALA A 112 1.73 -6.67 10.32
CA ALA A 112 2.22 -6.43 8.98
C ALA A 112 1.06 -6.42 7.98
N PRO A 113 0.35 -5.27 7.79
CA PRO A 113 -0.93 -5.24 7.07
C PRO A 113 -0.89 -5.82 5.66
N THR A 114 0.16 -5.53 4.89
CA THR A 114 0.33 -6.05 3.51
C THR A 114 0.59 -7.54 3.44
N HIS A 115 0.93 -8.19 4.57
CA HIS A 115 1.15 -9.64 4.71
C HIS A 115 0.04 -10.34 5.52
N GLU A 116 -0.97 -9.60 5.96
CA GLU A 116 -2.09 -10.10 6.77
C GLU A 116 -3.44 -9.94 6.09
N LEU A 117 -3.56 -8.94 5.22
CA LEU A 117 -4.74 -8.69 4.41
C LEU A 117 -4.46 -9.04 2.94
N ARG A 118 -5.53 -9.39 2.21
CA ARG A 118 -5.47 -9.49 0.75
C ARG A 118 -5.51 -8.08 0.17
N VAL A 119 -4.33 -7.53 -0.08
CA VAL A 119 -4.15 -6.17 -0.61
C VAL A 119 -3.45 -6.21 -1.96
N ALA A 120 -3.75 -5.24 -2.82
CA ALA A 120 -3.07 -5.09 -4.10
C ALA A 120 -3.01 -3.62 -4.51
N ASP A 121 -1.92 -3.25 -5.16
CA ASP A 121 -1.86 -2.04 -5.98
C ASP A 121 -2.54 -2.36 -7.31
N ILE A 122 -3.62 -1.63 -7.60
CA ILE A 122 -4.43 -1.83 -8.81
C ILE A 122 -4.14 -0.79 -9.90
N GLY A 123 -3.01 -0.09 -9.78
CA GLY A 123 -2.61 0.97 -10.70
C GLY A 123 -3.32 2.29 -10.42
N ASP A 124 -3.61 3.03 -11.48
CA ASP A 124 -4.19 4.37 -11.40
C ASP A 124 -5.62 4.41 -11.94
N THR A 125 -6.41 5.38 -11.49
CA THR A 125 -7.72 5.68 -12.09
C THR A 125 -7.55 6.03 -13.57
N PRO A 126 -8.27 5.35 -14.49
CA PRO A 126 -8.23 5.66 -15.90
C PRO A 126 -9.05 6.93 -16.19
N PHE A 127 -8.42 7.92 -16.81
CA PHE A 127 -9.06 9.18 -17.17
C PHE A 127 -9.38 9.26 -18.66
N ARG A 128 -10.64 9.55 -19.00
CA ARG A 128 -11.11 9.79 -20.37
C ARG A 128 -10.62 11.13 -20.91
N SER A 129 -10.41 12.12 -20.03
CA SER A 129 -9.94 13.45 -20.40
C SER A 129 -8.68 13.85 -19.63
N ARG A 130 -7.81 14.61 -20.30
CA ARG A 130 -6.63 15.24 -19.69
C ARG A 130 -6.88 16.69 -19.27
N TYR A 131 -8.03 17.26 -19.63
CA TYR A 131 -8.29 18.71 -19.57
C TYR A 131 -9.68 19.08 -19.04
N ARG A 132 -10.58 18.11 -18.83
CA ARG A 132 -11.94 18.34 -18.34
C ARG A 132 -12.08 17.82 -16.91
N LEU A 133 -12.08 18.74 -15.93
CA LEU A 133 -12.20 18.42 -14.52
C LEU A 133 -13.47 17.62 -14.22
N GLU A 134 -14.60 18.03 -14.80
CA GLU A 134 -15.90 17.35 -14.61
C GLU A 134 -15.84 15.88 -15.03
N ILE A 135 -15.25 15.59 -16.20
CA ILE A 135 -15.08 14.23 -16.72
C ILE A 135 -14.13 13.43 -15.83
N SER A 136 -13.05 14.05 -15.34
CA SER A 136 -12.13 13.42 -14.40
C SER A 136 -12.82 13.05 -13.08
N HIS A 137 -13.71 13.90 -12.56
CA HIS A 137 -14.50 13.57 -11.36
C HIS A 137 -15.43 12.38 -11.61
N GLU A 138 -16.11 12.33 -12.76
CA GLU A 138 -16.94 11.18 -13.15
C GLU A 138 -16.10 9.89 -13.24
N ASP A 139 -14.87 9.97 -13.75
CA ASP A 139 -13.96 8.82 -13.84
C ASP A 139 -13.53 8.30 -12.48
N ILE A 140 -13.19 9.21 -11.56
CA ILE A 140 -12.84 8.87 -10.18
C ILE A 140 -14.04 8.22 -9.49
N GLU A 141 -15.21 8.86 -9.56
CA GLU A 141 -16.43 8.34 -8.93
C GLU A 141 -16.80 6.96 -9.50
N ARG A 142 -16.74 6.77 -10.83
CA ARG A 142 -17.01 5.48 -11.47
C ARG A 142 -16.03 4.41 -10.99
N ARG A 143 -14.73 4.70 -10.97
CA ARG A 143 -13.72 3.73 -10.55
C ARG A 143 -13.85 3.39 -9.06
N THR A 144 -14.09 4.38 -8.20
CA THR A 144 -14.33 4.12 -6.77
C THR A 144 -15.61 3.31 -6.56
N ASN A 145 -16.69 3.58 -7.30
CA ASN A 145 -17.92 2.76 -7.27
C ASN A 145 -17.62 1.29 -7.59
N GLN A 146 -16.83 0.99 -8.62
CA GLN A 146 -16.44 -0.39 -8.95
C GLN A 146 -15.77 -1.11 -7.77
N ILE A 147 -14.90 -0.41 -7.04
CA ILE A 147 -14.18 -0.95 -5.87
C ILE A 147 -15.16 -1.21 -4.71
N VAL A 148 -15.96 -0.19 -4.33
CA VAL A 148 -16.85 -0.30 -3.16
C VAL A 148 -18.06 -1.21 -3.42
N ASP A 149 -18.58 -1.26 -4.65
CA ASP A 149 -19.69 -2.14 -5.02
C ASP A 149 -19.25 -3.62 -5.01
N ALA A 150 -17.95 -3.90 -5.21
CA ALA A 150 -17.34 -5.22 -5.03
C ALA A 150 -17.06 -5.58 -3.55
N GLY A 151 -17.38 -4.69 -2.60
CA GLY A 151 -17.12 -4.90 -1.16
C GLY A 151 -15.66 -4.72 -0.76
N VAL A 152 -14.84 -4.10 -1.62
CA VAL A 152 -13.41 -3.85 -1.39
C VAL A 152 -13.22 -2.45 -0.80
N LEU A 153 -12.26 -2.31 0.12
CA LEU A 153 -11.91 -1.00 0.69
C LEU A 153 -10.96 -0.23 -0.23
N PRO A 154 -11.31 0.98 -0.70
CA PRO A 154 -10.39 1.81 -1.47
C PRO A 154 -9.38 2.53 -0.56
N LEU A 155 -8.09 2.38 -0.86
CA LEU A 155 -7.01 3.21 -0.31
C LEU A 155 -6.43 4.07 -1.43
N SER A 156 -6.93 5.30 -1.53
CA SER A 156 -6.59 6.21 -2.62
C SER A 156 -5.37 7.08 -2.30
N VAL A 157 -4.42 7.13 -3.22
CA VAL A 157 -3.29 8.07 -3.17
C VAL A 157 -3.52 9.14 -4.23
N GLY A 158 -3.67 10.37 -3.76
CA GLY A 158 -4.17 11.46 -4.59
C GLY A 158 -3.15 12.21 -5.41
N GLY A 159 -3.72 13.00 -6.30
CA GLY A 159 -3.27 14.35 -6.62
C GLY A 159 -3.97 15.38 -5.74
N ASP A 160 -4.55 16.44 -6.33
CA ASP A 160 -5.12 17.55 -5.56
C ASP A 160 -6.36 17.17 -4.71
N HIS A 161 -6.80 18.08 -3.84
CA HIS A 161 -7.89 17.80 -2.89
C HIS A 161 -9.28 17.69 -3.57
N SER A 162 -9.45 18.11 -4.82
CA SER A 162 -10.75 18.00 -5.50
C SER A 162 -11.16 16.55 -5.73
N ILE A 163 -10.21 15.61 -5.78
CA ILE A 163 -10.49 14.16 -5.90
C ILE A 163 -11.31 13.61 -4.72
N SER A 164 -11.26 14.25 -3.55
CA SER A 164 -11.95 13.75 -2.35
C SER A 164 -13.46 13.73 -2.56
N HIS A 165 -14.00 14.69 -3.31
CA HIS A 165 -15.43 14.78 -3.59
C HIS A 165 -15.99 13.56 -4.34
N PRO A 166 -15.50 13.18 -5.53
CA PRO A 166 -15.99 11.99 -6.24
C PRO A 166 -15.72 10.67 -5.49
N ILE A 167 -14.63 10.57 -4.72
CA ILE A 167 -14.37 9.38 -3.87
C ILE A 167 -15.45 9.26 -2.79
N LEU A 168 -15.75 10.35 -2.08
CA LEU A 168 -16.75 10.34 -1.01
C LEU A 168 -18.17 10.13 -1.53
N LYS A 169 -18.50 10.62 -2.73
CA LYS A 169 -19.78 10.31 -3.38
C LYS A 169 -19.98 8.80 -3.54
N ALA A 170 -18.94 8.07 -3.95
CA ALA A 170 -19.00 6.62 -4.08
C ALA A 170 -19.07 5.92 -2.71
N VAL A 171 -18.22 6.30 -1.74
CA VAL A 171 -18.19 5.69 -0.39
C VAL A 171 -19.49 5.94 0.38
N GLY A 172 -20.03 7.16 0.31
CA GLY A 172 -21.26 7.58 0.98
C GLY A 172 -22.54 7.28 0.19
N LYS A 173 -22.48 6.54 -0.92
CA LYS A 173 -23.62 6.28 -1.82
C LYS A 173 -24.82 5.62 -1.11
N LYS A 174 -24.55 4.75 -0.13
CA LYS A 174 -25.59 3.97 0.58
C LYS A 174 -26.11 4.65 1.83
N ALA A 175 -25.30 5.49 2.48
CA ALA A 175 -25.64 6.19 3.72
C ALA A 175 -24.65 7.33 3.99
N PRO A 176 -25.02 8.33 4.81
CA PRO A 176 -24.09 9.34 5.29
C PRO A 176 -22.88 8.73 6.00
N VAL A 177 -21.71 9.34 5.82
CA VAL A 177 -20.46 8.91 6.44
C VAL A 177 -19.84 10.05 7.25
N GLY A 178 -19.15 9.72 8.34
CA GLY A 178 -18.30 10.68 9.05
C GLY A 178 -17.00 10.94 8.29
N MET A 179 -16.43 12.14 8.45
CA MET A 179 -15.13 12.51 7.91
C MET A 179 -14.23 13.00 9.03
N ILE A 180 -13.00 12.49 9.06
CA ILE A 180 -11.90 13.06 9.83
C ILE A 180 -10.98 13.74 8.81
N HIS A 181 -10.76 15.04 8.98
CA HIS A 181 -9.96 15.87 8.08
C HIS A 181 -8.80 16.49 8.87
N ILE A 182 -7.58 16.36 8.33
CA ILE A 182 -6.33 16.85 8.93
C ILE A 182 -5.84 18.05 8.12
#